data_AF-A0A1Y0RPI2-F1
#
_entry.id   AF-A0A1Y0RPI2-F1
#
_cell.length_a   1.000
_cell.length_b   1.000
_cell.length_c   1.000
_cell.angle_alpha   90.00
_cell.angle_beta   90.00
_cell.angle_gamma   90.00
#
_symmetry.space_group_name_H-M   'P 1'
#
loop_
_entity.id
_entity.type
_entity.pdbx_description
1 polymer ?
#
loop_
_entity_poly.entity_id
_entity_poly.type
_entity_poly.pdbx_seq_one_letter_code
_entity_poly.pdbx_strand_id
1 'polypeptide(L)'
;MLSEEEYVLMRDDFDEKTKQILARRVGYRCSNPNCRKPTSGPQEDPTRTINIGVAAHTTAASPGGPRFDPTLSPGERKSLGNGIWLCQNCAKLIDSDEKRYSVGLLQEWKKLSEQAALLDIENTVLLIHQN
;
A
#
# COMPACT_ATOMS: atom_id res chain seq x y z
N MET A 1 26.84 1.66 -16.84
CA MET A 1 25.80 0.73 -16.38
C MET A 1 26.02 0.58 -14.89
N LEU A 2 25.13 1.12 -14.06
CA LEU A 2 25.30 1.07 -12.60
C LEU A 2 25.16 -0.38 -12.13
N SER A 3 25.86 -0.75 -11.07
CA SER A 3 25.73 -2.07 -10.45
C SER A 3 24.32 -2.24 -9.84
N GLU A 4 23.83 -3.49 -9.72
CA GLU A 4 22.53 -3.77 -9.08
C GLU A 4 22.50 -3.26 -7.63
N GLU A 5 23.64 -3.27 -6.93
CA GLU A 5 23.80 -2.73 -5.58
C GLU A 5 23.73 -1.19 -5.52
N GLU A 6 24.35 -0.48 -6.48
CA GLU A 6 24.19 0.98 -6.61
C GLU A 6 22.76 1.39 -6.97
N TYR A 7 22.05 0.58 -7.76
CA TYR A 7 20.65 0.84 -8.13
C TYR A 7 19.70 0.69 -6.92
N VAL A 8 19.98 -0.27 -6.03
CA VAL A 8 19.24 -0.44 -4.76
C VAL A 8 19.48 0.73 -3.80
N LEU A 9 20.67 1.33 -3.79
CA LEU A 9 20.97 2.52 -2.97
C LEU A 9 20.29 3.81 -3.47
N MET A 10 19.82 3.85 -4.72
CA MET A 10 19.12 5.01 -5.32
C MET A 10 17.59 4.96 -5.23
N ARG A 11 17.02 3.84 -4.80
CA ARG A 11 15.57 3.68 -4.77
C ARG A 11 15.00 4.38 -3.53
N ASP A 12 14.04 5.29 -3.75
CA ASP A 12 13.37 6.04 -2.68
C ASP A 12 12.34 5.16 -1.94
N ASP A 13 12.82 4.10 -1.29
CA ASP A 13 12.00 3.15 -0.56
C ASP A 13 11.52 3.69 0.78
N PHE A 14 10.34 3.22 1.20
CA PHE A 14 9.76 3.57 2.49
C PHE A 14 10.60 3.01 3.65
N ASP A 15 10.81 3.83 4.68
CA ASP A 15 11.33 3.35 5.94
C ASP A 15 10.30 2.47 6.67
N GLU A 16 10.76 1.77 7.71
CA GLU A 16 9.91 0.84 8.46
C GLU A 16 8.74 1.55 9.15
N LYS A 17 8.96 2.77 9.65
CA LYS A 17 7.92 3.58 10.28
C LYS A 17 6.79 3.89 9.30
N THR A 18 7.13 4.28 8.07
CA THR A 18 6.17 4.59 7.01
C THR A 18 5.38 3.35 6.61
N LYS A 19 6.05 2.20 6.44
CA LYS A 19 5.39 0.91 6.15
C LYS A 19 4.37 0.55 7.23
N GLN A 20 4.74 0.68 8.50
CA GLN A 20 3.85 0.37 9.61
C GLN A 20 2.66 1.33 9.70
N ILE A 21 2.86 2.63 9.47
CA ILE A 21 1.76 3.59 9.45
C ILE A 21 0.79 3.26 8.31
N LEU A 22 1.28 2.98 7.10
CA LEU A 22 0.44 2.58 5.96
C LEU A 22 -0.40 1.34 6.28
N ALA A 23 0.21 0.32 6.89
CA ALA A 23 -0.50 -0.89 7.30
C ALA A 23 -1.59 -0.61 8.35
N ARG A 24 -1.25 0.14 9.42
CA ARG A 24 -2.15 0.45 10.54
C ARG A 24 -3.34 1.29 10.09
N ARG A 25 -3.13 2.27 9.20
CA ARG A 25 -4.20 3.16 8.69
C ARG A 25 -5.34 2.42 7.98
N VAL A 26 -5.09 1.20 7.51
CA VAL A 26 -6.11 0.37 6.84
C VAL A 26 -6.40 -0.93 7.60
N GLY A 27 -6.02 -0.99 8.88
CA GLY A 27 -6.25 -2.14 9.75
C GLY A 27 -5.55 -3.42 9.31
N TYR A 28 -4.36 -3.32 8.69
CA TYR A 28 -3.65 -4.44 8.08
C TYR A 28 -4.50 -5.21 7.04
N ARG A 29 -5.35 -4.50 6.29
CA ARG A 29 -6.13 -5.08 5.20
C ARG A 29 -5.68 -4.50 3.86
N CYS A 30 -5.63 -5.33 2.83
CA CYS A 30 -5.28 -4.90 1.47
C CYS A 30 -6.17 -3.71 1.02
N SER A 31 -5.57 -2.65 0.48
CA SER A 31 -6.32 -1.47 0.04
C SER A 31 -7.05 -1.62 -1.30
N ASN A 32 -6.88 -2.73 -2.02
CA ASN A 32 -7.73 -3.02 -3.17
C ASN A 32 -9.16 -3.30 -2.67
N PRO A 33 -10.18 -2.51 -3.09
CA PRO A 33 -11.56 -2.64 -2.61
C PRO A 33 -12.18 -4.02 -2.88
N ASN A 34 -11.77 -4.68 -3.96
CA ASN A 34 -12.25 -6.03 -4.31
C ASN A 34 -11.48 -7.14 -3.60
N CYS A 35 -10.42 -6.81 -2.85
CA CYS A 35 -9.60 -7.79 -2.14
C CYS A 35 -9.82 -7.72 -0.63
N ARG A 36 -9.53 -6.59 0.02
CA ARG A 36 -9.68 -6.32 1.47
C ARG A 36 -9.23 -7.43 2.44
N LYS A 37 -8.46 -8.42 2.00
CA LYS A 37 -8.03 -9.53 2.87
C LYS A 37 -7.08 -9.03 3.96
N PRO A 38 -7.14 -9.63 5.17
CA PRO A 38 -6.11 -9.43 6.17
C PRO A 38 -4.73 -9.75 5.59
N THR A 39 -3.74 -8.96 5.95
CA THR A 39 -2.36 -9.12 5.48
C THR A 39 -1.41 -9.56 6.58
N SER A 40 -1.90 -9.67 7.81
CA SER A 40 -1.14 -10.15 8.96
C SER A 40 -1.90 -11.27 9.68
N GLY A 41 -1.17 -12.22 10.25
CA GLY A 41 -1.71 -13.34 11.01
C GLY A 41 -0.65 -14.01 11.89
N PRO A 42 -1.05 -14.98 12.73
CA PRO A 42 -0.12 -15.70 13.58
C PRO A 42 0.79 -16.62 12.76
N GLN A 43 2.02 -16.83 13.25
CA GLN A 43 2.86 -17.96 12.86
C GLN A 43 2.73 -19.09 13.91
N GLU A 44 3.20 -20.30 13.61
CA GLU A 44 3.29 -21.38 14.60
C GLU A 44 4.20 -21.02 15.78
N ASP A 45 5.26 -20.24 15.54
CA ASP A 45 6.05 -19.63 16.60
C ASP A 45 5.23 -18.49 17.24
N PRO A 46 4.89 -18.59 18.55
CA PRO A 46 4.04 -17.60 19.23
C PRO A 46 4.70 -16.22 19.38
N THR A 47 6.01 -16.10 19.12
CA THR A 47 6.74 -14.83 19.15
C THR A 47 6.75 -14.12 17.79
N ARG A 48 6.17 -14.73 16.75
CA ARG A 48 6.26 -14.25 15.37
C ARG A 48 4.90 -14.13 14.70
N THR A 49 4.89 -13.40 13.59
CA THR A 49 3.71 -13.17 12.75
C THR A 49 4.03 -13.45 11.29
N ILE A 50 3.00 -13.81 10.53
CA ILE A 50 3.03 -13.86 9.08
C ILE A 50 2.60 -12.49 8.56
N ASN A 51 3.34 -11.94 7.60
CA ASN A 51 2.95 -10.73 6.89
C ASN A 51 3.00 -10.99 5.38
N ILE A 52 1.87 -10.79 4.71
CA ILE A 52 1.73 -10.84 3.24
C ILE A 52 1.44 -9.46 2.63
N GLY A 53 1.51 -8.41 3.45
CA GLY A 53 1.29 -7.02 3.08
C GLY A 53 2.59 -6.30 2.79
N VAL A 54 2.53 -5.35 1.87
CA VAL A 54 3.63 -4.49 1.43
C VAL A 54 3.14 -3.05 1.28
N ALA A 55 4.01 -2.10 1.57
CA ALA A 55 3.82 -0.72 1.17
C ALA A 55 4.24 -0.58 -0.29
N ALA A 56 3.26 -0.38 -1.18
CA ALA A 56 3.49 -0.12 -2.59
C ALA A 56 3.47 1.39 -2.83
N HIS A 57 4.29 1.85 -3.77
CA HIS A 57 4.27 3.24 -4.20
C HIS A 57 3.16 3.46 -5.24
N THR A 58 2.43 4.57 -5.15
CA THR A 58 1.45 4.95 -6.17
C THR A 58 2.13 5.53 -7.41
N THR A 59 3.21 6.30 -7.21
CA THR A 59 4.21 6.69 -8.23
C THR A 59 5.57 6.08 -7.88
N ALA A 60 6.30 5.52 -8.85
CA ALA A 60 7.50 4.73 -8.55
C ALA A 60 8.57 5.46 -7.71
N ALA A 61 9.29 4.67 -6.92
CA ALA A 61 10.41 5.07 -6.07
C ALA A 61 11.67 5.49 -6.87
N SER A 62 11.71 5.24 -8.18
CA SER A 62 12.88 5.53 -9.01
C SER A 62 12.49 5.66 -10.49
N PRO A 63 13.30 6.35 -11.31
CA PRO A 63 13.12 6.40 -12.75
C PRO A 63 13.05 4.99 -13.37
N GLY A 64 12.16 4.82 -14.35
CA GLY A 64 11.93 3.54 -15.04
C GLY A 64 10.96 2.60 -14.33
N GLY A 65 10.48 2.95 -13.13
CA GLY A 65 9.41 2.22 -12.46
C GLY A 65 7.99 2.66 -12.89
N PRO A 66 6.95 1.90 -12.51
CA PRO A 66 5.58 2.19 -12.88
C PRO A 66 5.10 3.58 -12.43
N ARG A 67 4.45 4.32 -13.32
CA ARG A 67 3.90 5.67 -13.03
C ARG A 67 4.92 6.63 -12.39
N PHE A 68 6.20 6.52 -12.75
CA PHE A 68 7.23 7.41 -12.19
C PHE A 68 6.90 8.88 -12.47
N ASP A 69 6.98 9.71 -11.43
CA ASP A 69 6.82 11.16 -11.53
C ASP A 69 8.16 11.85 -11.26
N PRO A 70 8.80 12.45 -12.28
CA PRO A 70 10.08 13.13 -12.13
C PRO A 70 9.98 14.44 -11.34
N THR A 71 8.77 14.97 -11.13
CA THR A 71 8.55 16.22 -10.41
C THR A 71 8.60 16.05 -8.88
N LEU A 72 8.42 14.82 -8.39
CA LEU A 72 8.50 14.52 -6.97
C LEU A 72 9.94 14.54 -6.47
N SER A 73 10.15 15.14 -5.31
CA SER A 73 11.40 15.02 -4.55
C SER A 73 11.55 13.61 -3.95
N PRO A 74 12.78 13.21 -3.56
CA PRO A 74 13.00 11.98 -2.81
C PRO A 74 12.15 11.87 -1.53
N GLY A 75 11.95 12.99 -0.83
CA GLY A 75 11.11 13.04 0.38
C GLY A 75 9.64 12.76 0.08
N GLU A 76 9.12 13.32 -1.01
CA GLU A 76 7.74 13.07 -1.45
C GLU A 76 7.54 11.64 -1.93
N ARG A 77 8.51 11.07 -2.66
CA ARG A 77 8.47 9.66 -3.09
C ARG A 77 8.41 8.70 -1.91
N LYS A 78 9.10 9.01 -0.81
CA LYS A 78 9.09 8.24 0.45
C LYS A 78 7.95 8.58 1.40
N SER A 79 7.10 9.55 1.06
CA SER A 79 6.05 10.02 1.97
C SER A 79 4.87 9.06 2.05
N LEU A 80 4.11 9.15 3.14
CA LEU A 80 2.83 8.45 3.30
C LEU A 80 1.81 8.77 2.19
N GLY A 81 1.91 9.96 1.58
CA GLY A 81 1.04 10.39 0.48
C GLY A 81 1.25 9.56 -0.79
N ASN A 82 2.50 9.12 -1.02
CA ASN A 82 2.85 8.28 -2.16
C ASN A 82 2.72 6.77 -1.86
N GLY A 83 2.22 6.40 -0.67
CA GLY A 83 2.16 5.01 -0.22
C GLY A 83 0.74 4.45 -0.10
N ILE A 84 0.56 3.19 -0.53
CA ILE A 84 -0.65 2.39 -0.35
C ILE A 84 -0.29 1.02 0.22
N TRP A 85 -1.09 0.48 1.15
CA TRP A 85 -0.86 -0.85 1.71
C TRP A 85 -1.61 -1.92 0.92
N LEU A 86 -0.90 -2.87 0.34
CA LEU A 86 -1.50 -3.94 -0.49
C LEU A 86 -0.97 -5.30 -0.07
N CYS A 87 -1.74 -6.36 -0.32
CA CYS A 87 -1.15 -7.69 -0.31
C CYS A 87 -0.17 -7.86 -1.49
N GLN A 88 0.81 -8.75 -1.37
CA GLN A 88 1.82 -9.00 -2.42
C GLN A 88 1.21 -9.23 -3.82
N ASN A 89 0.11 -10.00 -3.91
CA ASN A 89 -0.57 -10.25 -5.19
C ASN A 89 -1.15 -8.96 -5.81
N CYS A 90 -1.78 -8.11 -5.00
CA CYS A 90 -2.35 -6.85 -5.49
C CYS A 90 -1.25 -5.85 -5.82
N ALA A 91 -0.17 -5.80 -5.04
CA ALA A 91 0.99 -4.97 -5.36
C ALA A 91 1.60 -5.36 -6.72
N LYS A 92 1.81 -6.65 -6.96
CA LYS A 92 2.29 -7.12 -8.26
C LYS A 92 1.32 -6.80 -9.41
N LEU A 93 0.01 -6.95 -9.17
CA LEU A 93 -1.03 -6.66 -10.16
C LEU A 93 -1.01 -5.20 -10.61
N ILE A 94 -0.94 -4.25 -9.67
CA ILE A 94 -0.98 -2.81 -10.01
C ILE A 94 0.25 -2.36 -10.80
N ASP A 95 1.40 -2.99 -10.56
CA ASP A 95 2.65 -2.67 -11.24
C ASP A 95 2.76 -3.34 -12.61
N SER A 96 1.99 -4.40 -12.85
CA SER A 96 1.99 -5.13 -14.12
C SER A 96 1.08 -4.51 -15.19
N ASP A 97 0.16 -3.61 -14.80
CA ASP A 97 -0.77 -2.92 -15.70
C ASP A 97 -0.98 -1.46 -15.25
N GLU A 98 0.06 -0.65 -15.41
CA GLU A 98 0.06 0.73 -14.92
C GLU A 98 -0.98 1.65 -15.58
N LYS A 99 -1.41 1.31 -16.80
CA LYS A 99 -2.46 2.05 -17.51
C LYS A 99 -3.82 1.82 -16.88
N ARG A 100 -4.12 0.57 -16.51
CA ARG A 100 -5.36 0.23 -15.79
C ARG A 100 -5.34 0.74 -14.35
N TYR A 101 -4.21 0.61 -13.67
CA TYR A 101 -4.05 1.01 -12.28
C TYR A 101 -3.33 2.36 -12.18
N SER A 102 -4.03 3.42 -12.58
CA SER A 102 -3.52 4.80 -12.58
C SER A 102 -3.27 5.33 -11.15
N VAL A 103 -2.45 6.38 -11.03
CA VAL A 103 -2.18 7.05 -9.74
C VAL A 103 -3.48 7.48 -9.05
N GLY A 104 -4.41 8.08 -9.79
CA GLY A 104 -5.70 8.52 -9.26
C GLY A 104 -6.55 7.37 -8.74
N LEU A 105 -6.57 6.22 -9.42
CA LEU A 105 -7.29 5.03 -8.95
C LEU A 105 -6.68 4.50 -7.64
N LEU A 106 -5.36 4.43 -7.55
CA LEU A 106 -4.68 3.96 -6.33
C LEU A 106 -4.87 4.94 -5.16
N GLN A 107 -4.90 6.24 -5.41
CA GLN A 107 -5.23 7.24 -4.40
C GLN A 107 -6.68 7.07 -3.89
N GLU A 108 -7.63 6.76 -4.78
CA GLU A 108 -9.01 6.46 -4.38
C GLU A 108 -9.09 5.18 -3.56
N TRP A 109 -8.39 4.11 -3.97
CA TRP A 109 -8.31 2.86 -3.19
C TRP A 109 -7.77 3.09 -1.78
N LYS A 110 -6.72 3.91 -1.65
CA LYS A 110 -6.15 4.31 -0.37
C LYS A 110 -7.21 5.00 0.49
N LYS A 111 -7.87 6.03 -0.04
CA LYS A 111 -8.91 6.79 0.66
C LYS A 111 -10.06 5.91 1.14
N LEU A 112 -10.63 5.11 0.25
CA LEU A 112 -11.74 4.20 0.57
C LEU A 112 -11.35 3.18 1.65
N SER A 113 -10.11 2.69 1.62
CA SER A 113 -9.64 1.71 2.59
C SER A 113 -9.39 2.29 3.97
N GLU A 114 -8.91 3.54 4.05
CA GLU A 114 -8.77 4.27 5.30
C GLU A 114 -10.15 4.61 5.89
N GLN A 115 -11.11 4.99 5.06
CA GLN A 115 -12.51 5.18 5.47
C GLN A 115 -13.14 3.88 5.97
N ALA A 116 -12.95 2.76 5.27
CA ALA A 116 -13.46 1.47 5.71
C ALA A 116 -12.88 1.06 7.07
N ALA A 117 -11.57 1.25 7.27
CA ALA A 117 -10.92 0.97 8.56
C ALA A 117 -11.43 1.88 9.69
N LEU A 118 -11.76 3.14 9.39
CA LEU A 118 -12.39 4.05 10.35
C LEU A 118 -13.81 3.56 10.73
N LEU A 119 -14.62 3.18 9.75
CA LEU A 119 -15.96 2.65 10.00
C LEU A 119 -15.94 1.36 10.82
N ASP A 120 -14.96 0.48 10.58
CA ASP A 120 -14.75 -0.75 11.35
C ASP A 120 -14.52 -0.48 12.85
N ILE A 121 -13.87 0.65 13.21
CA ILE A 121 -13.63 1.03 14.62
C ILE A 121 -14.76 1.88 15.22
N GLU A 122 -15.49 2.63 14.39
CA GLU A 122 -16.63 3.46 14.82
C GLU A 122 -17.90 2.62 15.08
N ASN A 123 -17.86 1.31 14.83
CA ASN A 123 -18.98 0.39 15.08
C ASN A 123 -20.27 0.84 14.38
N THR A 124 -20.15 1.45 13.20
CA THR A 124 -21.33 1.78 12.39
C THR A 124 -21.83 0.53 11.69
N VAL A 125 -22.60 -0.27 12.42
CA VAL A 125 -23.62 -1.11 11.79
C VAL A 125 -24.58 -0.13 11.15
N LEU A 126 -24.47 0.10 9.84
CA LEU A 126 -25.62 0.57 9.09
C LEU A 126 -26.67 -0.53 9.28
N LEU A 127 -27.57 -0.31 10.24
CA LEU A 127 -28.86 -0.97 10.27
C LEU A 127 -29.61 -0.49 9.03
N ILE A 128 -29.25 -1.07 7.88
CA ILE A 128 -30.13 -1.09 6.73
C ILE A 128 -31.21 -2.10 7.12
N HIS A 129 -32.20 -1.65 7.89
CA HIS A 129 -33.46 -2.36 7.99
C HIS A 129 -34.00 -2.48 6.58
N GLN A 130 -33.90 -3.69 6.03
CA GLN A 130 -34.67 -4.10 4.88
C GLN A 130 -36.13 -4.25 5.34
N ASN A 131 -36.99 -3.45 4.68
CA ASN A 131 -38.45 -3.53 4.61
C ASN A 131 -39.26 -3.32 5.90
#